data_AF-A0A6B3D2F4-F1
#
_entry.id   AF-A0A6B3D2F4-F1
#
_cell.length_a   1.000
_cell.length_b   1.000
_cell.length_c   1.000
_cell.angle_alpha   90.00
_cell.angle_beta   90.00
_cell.angle_gamma   90.00
#
_symmetry.space_group_name_H-M   'P 1'
#
loop_
_entity.id
_entity.type
_entity.pdbx_description
1 polymer ?
#
loop_
_entity_poly.entity_id
_entity_poly.type
_entity_poly.pdbx_seq_one_letter_code
_entity_poly.pdbx_strand_id
1 'polypeptide(L)' 'RFLSRERVVLPDIDIDVESARRLEVYRAIIGRFGTERVATVAMPETYRVRHAIRDVGAALSMDPAEIDRIAKSFPH' A
#
# COMPACT_ATOMS: atom_id res chain seq x y z
N ARG A 1 3.93 3.97 26.95
CA ARG A 1 3.02 3.66 25.81
C ARG A 1 3.78 3.59 24.48
N PHE A 2 4.80 4.43 24.26
CA PHE A 2 5.74 4.26 23.14
C PHE A 2 6.84 3.22 23.47
N LEU A 3 7.58 3.45 24.56
CA LEU A 3 8.50 2.48 25.15
C LEU A 3 7.94 1.96 26.48
N SER A 4 8.19 0.69 26.78
CA SER A 4 7.87 0.05 28.05
C SER A 4 9.11 -0.67 28.57
N ARG A 5 9.36 -0.58 29.89
CA ARG A 5 10.44 -1.33 30.55
C ARG A 5 10.16 -2.84 30.59
N GLU A 6 8.90 -3.22 30.48
CA GLU A 6 8.45 -4.62 30.54
C GLU A 6 8.45 -5.31 29.17
N ARG A 7 8.63 -4.56 28.07
CA ARG A 7 8.61 -5.09 26.69
C ARG A 7 9.92 -4.78 25.98
N VAL A 8 10.77 -5.79 25.83
CA VAL A 8 12.07 -5.68 25.14
C VAL A 8 11.88 -5.92 23.64
N VAL A 9 11.28 -4.95 22.96
CA VAL A 9 11.16 -4.92 21.49
C VAL A 9 11.72 -3.60 20.97
N LEU A 10 12.21 -3.60 19.74
CA LEU A 10 12.59 -2.36 19.08
C LEU A 10 11.33 -1.50 18.87
N PRO A 11 11.39 -0.18 19.13
CA PRO A 11 10.30 0.72 18.79
C PRO A 11 10.23 0.88 17.27
N ASP A 12 9.02 1.09 16.77
CA ASP A 12 8.76 1.50 15.39
C ASP A 12 8.52 3.02 15.36
N ILE A 13 9.17 3.74 14.46
CA ILE A 13 9.12 5.21 14.38
C ILE A 13 8.73 5.62 12.97
N ASP A 14 7.48 6.02 12.82
CA ASP A 14 6.97 6.62 11.60
C ASP A 14 7.21 8.12 11.58
N ILE A 15 7.59 8.65 10.42
CA ILE A 15 7.86 10.08 10.21
C ILE A 15 7.08 10.54 8.97
N ASP A 16 6.18 11.51 9.17
CA ASP A 16 5.51 12.18 8.08
C ASP A 16 6.44 13.18 7.39
N VAL A 17 6.44 13.17 6.06
CA VAL A 17 7.25 14.07 5.23
C VAL A 17 6.38 14.71 4.15
N GLU A 18 6.79 15.88 3.67
CA GLU A 18 6.13 16.54 2.54
C GLU A 18 6.10 15.60 1.32
N SER A 19 4.91 15.30 0.82
CA SER A 19 4.68 14.31 -0.24
C SER A 19 5.46 14.63 -1.50
N ALA A 20 5.46 15.91 -1.91
CA ALA A 20 6.19 16.37 -3.08
C ALA A 20 7.72 16.20 -2.95
N ARG A 21 8.22 16.12 -1.70
CA ARG A 21 9.65 16.05 -1.37
C ARG A 21 10.09 14.69 -0.84
N ARG A 22 9.20 13.69 -0.76
CA ARG A 22 9.51 12.34 -0.23
C ARG A 22 10.73 11.70 -0.88
N LEU A 23 10.93 11.91 -2.19
CA LEU A 23 12.09 11.37 -2.89
C LEU A 23 13.42 12.02 -2.49
N GLU A 24 13.41 13.26 -2.00
CA GLU A 24 14.62 13.90 -1.43
C GLU A 24 15.06 13.18 -0.16
N VAL A 25 14.10 12.79 0.69
CA VAL A 25 14.35 12.04 1.93
C VAL A 25 14.93 10.66 1.59
N TYR A 26 14.38 9.96 0.60
CA TYR A 26 14.91 8.68 0.16
C TYR A 26 16.35 8.82 -0.34
N ARG A 27 16.62 9.82 -1.17
CA ARG A 27 17.99 10.10 -1.65
C ARG A 27 18.95 10.43 -0.52
N ALA A 28 18.51 11.19 0.49
CA ALA A 28 19.35 11.49 1.66
C ALA A 28 19.70 10.23 2.48
N ILE A 29 18.72 9.35 2.70
CA ILE A 29 18.92 8.09 3.44
C ILE A 29 19.84 7.15 2.63
N ILE A 30 19.57 6.97 1.33
CA ILE A 30 20.41 6.14 0.46
C ILE A 30 21.83 6.71 0.37
N GLY A 31 21.99 8.03 0.24
CA GLY A 31 23.31 8.67 0.24
C GLY A 31 24.06 8.48 1.56
N ARG A 32 23.35 8.48 2.70
CA ARG A 32 23.92 8.32 4.04
C ARG A 32 24.32 6.89 4.37
N PHE A 33 23.55 5.91 3.89
CA PHE A 33 23.70 4.50 4.26
C PHE A 33 24.10 3.59 3.08
N GLY A 34 24.20 4.08 1.85
CA GLY A 34 24.65 3.32 0.68
C GLY A 34 23.56 2.46 0.04
N THR A 35 23.67 2.28 -1.29
CA THR A 35 22.68 1.58 -2.12
C THR A 35 22.55 0.09 -1.80
N GLU A 36 23.64 -0.56 -1.39
CA GLU A 36 23.64 -2.00 -1.05
C GLU A 36 22.91 -2.32 0.27
N ARG A 37 22.59 -1.31 1.08
CA ARG A 37 22.03 -1.49 2.44
C ARG A 37 20.61 -0.92 2.59
N VAL A 38 20.08 -0.24 1.58
CA VAL A 38 18.81 0.47 1.67
C VAL A 38 17.95 0.17 0.46
N ALA A 39 16.71 -0.26 0.72
CA ALA A 39 15.68 -0.44 -0.29
C ALA A 39 14.33 0.01 0.28
N THR A 40 13.40 0.35 -0.60
CA THR A 40 11.99 0.54 -0.22
C THR A 40 11.29 -0.81 -0.16
N VAL A 41 10.46 -1.01 0.87
CA VAL A 41 9.59 -2.18 0.94
C VAL A 41 8.38 -1.94 0.05
N ALA A 42 8.11 -2.89 -0.86
CA ALA A 42 6.91 -2.89 -1.68
C ALA A 42 5.78 -3.62 -0.95
N MET A 43 4.56 -3.10 -1.07
CA MET A 43 3.38 -3.81 -0.62
C MET A 43 2.88 -4.74 -1.73
N PRO A 44 2.67 -6.04 -1.46
CA PRO A 44 2.03 -6.92 -2.43
C PRO A 44 0.55 -6.50 -2.57
N GLU A 45 0.13 -6.18 -3.79
CA GLU A 45 -1.28 -5.91 -4.08
C GLU A 45 -2.03 -7.23 -4.28
N THR A 46 -2.97 -7.53 -3.39
CA THR A 46 -3.90 -8.65 -3.58
C THR A 46 -5.04 -8.24 -4.50
N TYR A 47 -5.53 -9.20 -5.28
CA TYR A 47 -6.65 -8.96 -6.19
C TYR A 47 -7.94 -8.66 -5.42
N ARG A 48 -8.47 -7.43 -5.61
CA ARG A 48 -9.62 -6.94 -4.84
C ARG A 48 -10.92 -7.49 -5.40
N VAL A 49 -11.87 -7.79 -4.52
CA VAL A 49 -13.18 -8.39 -4.88
C VAL A 49 -13.91 -7.57 -5.95
N ARG A 50 -13.89 -6.24 -5.86
CA ARG A 50 -14.54 -5.39 -6.87
C ARG A 50 -13.88 -5.47 -8.25
N HIS A 51 -12.59 -5.78 -8.33
CA HIS A 51 -11.93 -6.05 -9.61
C HIS A 51 -12.32 -7.44 -10.13
N ALA A 52 -12.37 -8.44 -9.25
CA ALA A 52 -12.84 -9.78 -9.60
C ALA A 52 -14.25 -9.76 -10.22
N ILE A 53 -15.18 -9.03 -9.61
CA ILE A 53 -16.54 -8.87 -10.15
C ILE A 53 -16.52 -8.23 -11.53
N ARG A 54 -15.70 -7.18 -11.72
CA ARG A 54 -15.59 -6.47 -12.99
C ARG A 54 -15.04 -7.34 -14.11
N ASP A 55 -13.96 -8.05 -13.83
CA ASP A 55 -13.28 -8.85 -14.85
C ASP A 55 -14.12 -10.07 -15.24
N VAL A 56 -14.79 -10.72 -14.28
CA VAL A 56 -15.71 -11.84 -14.58
C VAL A 56 -16.93 -11.35 -15.35
N GLY A 57 -17.55 -10.24 -14.94
CA GLY A 57 -18.69 -9.67 -15.65
C GLY A 57 -18.36 -9.29 -17.08
N ALA A 58 -17.18 -8.70 -17.29
CA ALA A 58 -16.69 -8.36 -18.63
C ALA A 58 -16.43 -9.62 -19.48
N ALA A 59 -15.83 -10.67 -18.91
CA ALA A 59 -15.62 -11.94 -19.60
C ALA A 59 -16.94 -12.61 -20.01
N LEU A 60 -18.02 -12.41 -19.25
CA LEU A 60 -19.36 -12.87 -19.55
C LEU A 60 -20.13 -11.94 -20.50
N SER A 61 -19.51 -10.87 -21.01
CA SER A 61 -20.13 -9.86 -21.88
C SER A 61 -21.38 -9.21 -21.27
N MET A 62 -21.42 -9.06 -19.94
CA MET A 62 -22.51 -8.36 -19.25
C MET A 62 -22.46 -6.86 -19.50
N ASP A 63 -23.59 -6.17 -19.30
CA ASP A 63 -23.66 -4.72 -19.42
C ASP A 63 -22.72 -4.03 -18.40
N PRO A 64 -21.83 -3.11 -18.83
CA PRO A 64 -20.88 -2.44 -17.94
C PRO A 64 -21.52 -1.69 -16.76
N ALA A 65 -22.71 -1.11 -16.96
CA ALA A 65 -23.40 -0.39 -15.88
C ALA A 65 -23.94 -1.36 -14.83
N GLU A 66 -24.40 -2.54 -15.24
CA GLU A 66 -24.79 -3.61 -14.32
C GLU A 66 -23.60 -4.16 -13.53
N ILE A 67 -22.49 -4.45 -14.20
CA ILE A 67 -21.26 -4.91 -13.57
C ILE A 67 -20.79 -3.93 -12.49
N ASP A 68 -20.79 -2.62 -12.78
CA ASP A 68 -20.36 -1.61 -11.81
C ASP A 68 -21.32 -1.49 -10.61
N ARG A 69 -22.63 -1.61 -10.82
CA ARG A 69 -23.61 -1.68 -9.72
C ARG A 69 -23.32 -2.86 -8.80
N ILE A 70 -23.09 -4.05 -9.35
CA ILE A 70 -22.77 -5.26 -8.58
C ILE A 70 -21.45 -5.07 -7.83
N ALA A 71 -20.40 -4.58 -8.49
CA ALA A 71 -19.10 -4.34 -7.87
C ALA A 71 -19.19 -3.35 -6.70
N LYS A 72 -20.01 -2.29 -6.81
CA LYS A 72 -20.22 -1.30 -5.75
C LYS A 72 -21.10 -1.81 -4.61
N SER A 73 -21.95 -2.80 -4.84
CA SER A 73 -22.77 -3.42 -3.79
C SER A 73 -21.94 -4.21 -2.77
N PHE A 74 -20.71 -4.62 -3.14
CA PHE A 74 -19.82 -5.32 -2.21
C PHE A 74 -19.26 -4.34 -1.15
N PRO A 75 -19.43 -4.62 0.15
CA PRO A 75 -18.98 -3.73 1.23
C PRO A 75 -17.47 -3.52 1.21
N HIS A 76 -17.04 -2.39 1.78
CA HIS A 76 -15.63 -2.03 1.92
C HIS A 76 -14.95 -2.80 3.05
#